data_AF-F3CDW3-F1
#
_entry.id   AF-F3CDW3-F1
#
_cell.length_a   1.000
_cell.length_b   1.000
_cell.length_c   1.000
_cell.angle_alpha   90.00
_cell.angle_beta   90.00
_cell.angle_gamma   90.00
#
_symmetry.space_group_name_H-M   'P 1'
#
loop_
_entity.id
_entity.type
_entity.pdbx_description
1 polymer ?
#
loop_
_entity_poly.entity_id
_entity_poly.type
_entity_poly.pdbx_seq_one_letter_code
_entity_poly.pdbx_strand_id
1 'polypeptide(L)'
;MSLRPIRALLSGLLILGLSACALIPHRDPLTINVVGIEPVPGQGLELRMAVTLRVQNPNETEINYTGVALDLDVNGKLLASGVSNQKGTVGRFSEAVLVVPVS
;
A
#
# COMPACT_ATOMS: atom_id res chain seq x y z
N MET A 1 18.22 -46.54 -19.22
CA MET A 1 17.48 -45.91 -18.08
C MET A 1 16.81 -44.62 -18.56
N SER A 2 15.62 -44.36 -18.07
CA SER A 2 14.52 -43.66 -18.75
C SER A 2 14.69 -42.14 -18.90
N LEU A 3 15.08 -41.65 -20.09
CA LEU A 3 15.11 -40.21 -20.44
C LEU A 3 13.71 -39.62 -20.72
N ARG A 4 12.72 -40.46 -21.02
CA ARG A 4 11.32 -40.06 -21.31
C ARG A 4 10.58 -39.44 -20.11
N PRO A 5 10.62 -40.00 -18.88
CA PRO A 5 9.96 -39.39 -17.72
C PRO A 5 10.62 -38.08 -17.28
N ILE A 6 11.94 -37.94 -17.44
CA ILE A 6 12.66 -36.71 -17.07
C ILE A 6 12.23 -35.54 -17.97
N ARG A 7 12.09 -35.77 -19.28
CA ARG A 7 11.59 -34.76 -20.23
C ARG A 7 10.15 -34.36 -19.93
N ALA A 8 9.29 -35.33 -19.61
CA ALA A 8 7.90 -35.07 -19.25
C ALA A 8 7.78 -34.26 -17.94
N LEU A 9 8.64 -34.56 -16.95
CA LEU A 9 8.73 -33.80 -15.70
C LEU A 9 9.17 -32.35 -15.93
N LEU A 10 10.21 -32.14 -16.74
CA LEU A 10 10.72 -30.81 -17.09
C LEU A 10 9.68 -29.97 -17.85
N SER A 11 8.97 -30.57 -18.81
CA SER A 11 7.91 -29.86 -19.55
C SER A 11 6.71 -29.53 -18.65
N GLY A 12 6.36 -30.42 -17.71
CA GLY A 12 5.32 -30.15 -16.71
C GLY A 12 5.70 -28.99 -15.80
N LEU A 13 6.93 -28.98 -15.29
CA LEU A 13 7.44 -27.90 -14.43
C LEU A 13 7.47 -26.54 -15.16
N LEU A 14 7.84 -26.54 -16.44
CA LEU A 14 7.83 -25.34 -17.26
C LEU A 14 6.41 -24.77 -17.43
N ILE A 15 5.42 -25.61 -17.73
CA ILE A 15 4.02 -25.17 -17.89
C ILE A 15 3.47 -24.62 -16.57
N LEU A 16 3.75 -25.28 -15.44
CA LEU A 16 3.36 -24.78 -14.12
C LEU A 16 4.00 -23.41 -13.82
N GLY A 17 5.31 -23.27 -14.11
CA GLY A 17 6.04 -22.02 -13.92
C GLY A 17 5.48 -20.86 -14.76
N LEU A 18 5.11 -21.11 -16.02
CA LEU A 18 4.49 -20.08 -16.88
C LEU A 18 3.07 -19.71 -16.44
N SER A 19 2.29 -20.66 -15.91
CA SER A 19 0.92 -20.38 -15.43
C SER A 19 0.87 -19.57 -14.13
N ALA A 20 1.95 -19.56 -13.34
CA ALA A 20 2.02 -18.84 -12.08
C ALA A 20 1.91 -17.32 -12.24
N CYS A 21 2.43 -16.76 -13.34
CA CYS A 21 2.42 -15.31 -13.57
C CYS A 21 1.03 -14.77 -13.96
N ALA A 22 0.15 -15.59 -14.52
CA ALA A 22 -1.20 -15.19 -14.91
C ALA A 22 -2.18 -15.13 -13.72
N LEU A 23 -1.80 -15.71 -12.58
CA LEU A 23 -2.65 -15.76 -11.39
C LEU A 23 -2.48 -14.54 -10.47
N ILE A 24 -1.56 -13.62 -10.80
CA ILE A 24 -1.37 -12.38 -10.05
C ILE A 24 -2.48 -11.40 -10.51
N PRO A 25 -3.46 -11.08 -9.66
CA PRO A 25 -4.51 -10.14 -10.04
C PRO A 25 -3.88 -8.76 -10.30
N HIS A 26 -4.12 -8.21 -11.48
CA HIS A 26 -3.76 -6.83 -11.79
C HIS A 26 -4.61 -5.92 -10.92
N ARG A 27 -3.98 -5.21 -9.98
CA ARG A 27 -4.65 -4.23 -9.14
C ARG A 27 -4.25 -2.84 -9.58
N ASP A 28 -5.24 -2.00 -9.78
CA ASP A 28 -5.04 -0.58 -10.02
C ASP A 28 -4.44 0.05 -8.76
N PRO A 29 -3.45 0.96 -8.90
CA PRO A 29 -2.84 1.62 -7.75
C PRO A 29 -3.88 2.42 -6.97
N LEU A 30 -3.71 2.47 -5.65
CA LEU A 30 -4.53 3.33 -4.80
C LEU A 30 -4.23 4.80 -5.10
N THR A 31 -5.28 5.61 -5.12
CA THR A 31 -5.12 7.06 -5.19
C THR A 31 -5.13 7.64 -3.78
N ILE A 32 -4.06 8.33 -3.41
CA ILE A 32 -3.88 8.92 -2.09
C ILE A 32 -3.78 10.44 -2.26
N ASN A 33 -4.70 11.17 -1.65
CA ASN A 33 -4.74 12.64 -1.71
C ASN A 33 -4.62 13.22 -0.30
N VAL A 34 -3.87 14.31 -0.16
CA VAL A 34 -3.89 15.10 1.07
C VAL A 34 -5.13 15.99 1.05
N VAL A 35 -6.02 15.81 2.03
CA VAL A 35 -7.26 16.60 2.15
C VAL A 35 -7.23 17.61 3.29
N GLY A 36 -6.25 17.52 4.19
CA GLY A 36 -6.04 18.48 5.25
C GLY A 36 -4.68 18.30 5.92
N ILE A 37 -4.12 19.39 6.43
CA ILE A 37 -2.92 19.39 7.27
C ILE A 37 -3.22 20.34 8.43
N GLU A 38 -3.17 19.82 9.64
CA GLU A 38 -3.49 20.57 10.85
C GLU A 38 -2.26 20.59 11.78
N PRO A 39 -1.78 21.78 12.20
CA PRO A 39 -0.74 21.85 13.22
C PRO A 39 -1.33 21.36 14.55
N VAL A 40 -0.63 20.44 15.21
CA VAL A 40 -1.00 19.95 16.54
C VAL A 40 -0.03 20.48 17.58
N PRO A 41 -0.45 20.65 18.85
CA PRO A 41 0.42 21.15 19.91
C PRO A 41 1.69 20.29 20.04
N GLY A 42 2.83 20.87 19.66
CA GLY A 42 4.15 20.29 19.85
C GLY A 42 4.63 20.44 21.28
N GLN A 43 5.51 19.54 21.72
CA GLN A 43 6.22 19.69 22.99
C GLN A 43 7.63 20.21 22.69
N GLY A 44 8.00 21.37 23.23
CA GLY A 44 9.31 21.97 22.97
C GLY A 44 9.43 22.53 21.55
N LEU A 45 10.43 22.08 20.79
CA LEU A 45 10.75 22.58 19.45
C LEU A 45 10.36 21.60 18.33
N GLU A 46 9.52 20.60 18.61
CA GLU A 46 9.01 19.69 17.59
C GLU A 46 7.83 20.30 16.85
N LEU A 47 7.95 20.39 15.52
CA LEU A 47 6.81 20.63 14.65
C LEU A 47 6.02 19.33 14.59
N ARG A 48 4.75 19.37 15.00
CA ARG A 48 3.86 18.21 14.88
C ARG A 48 2.66 18.60 14.05
N MET A 49 2.31 17.74 13.11
CA MET A 49 1.17 17.95 12.22
C MET A 49 0.34 16.68 12.15
N ALA A 50 -0.97 16.83 12.02
CA ALA A 50 -1.88 15.77 11.65
C ALA A 50 -2.19 15.91 10.16
N VAL A 51 -1.74 14.93 9.36
CA VAL A 51 -2.03 14.90 7.93
C VAL A 51 -3.26 14.03 7.70
N THR A 52 -4.29 14.63 7.12
CA THR A 52 -5.50 13.94 6.72
C THR A 52 -5.38 13.50 5.27
N LEU A 53 -5.37 12.19 5.06
CA LEU A 53 -5.27 11.52 3.77
C LEU A 53 -6.63 10.96 3.35
N ARG A 54 -6.94 11.08 2.07
CA ARG A 54 -8.06 10.37 1.44
C ARG A 54 -7.49 9.29 0.53
N VAL A 55 -7.79 8.04 0.88
CA VAL A 55 -7.36 6.86 0.14
C VAL A 55 -8.55 6.34 -0.64
N GLN A 56 -8.39 6.21 -1.96
CA GLN A 56 -9.40 5.67 -2.85
C GLN A 56 -8.94 4.31 -3.37
N ASN A 57 -9.83 3.33 -3.24
CA ASN A 57 -9.64 1.99 -3.74
C ASN A 57 -10.46 1.79 -5.02
N PRO A 58 -9.83 1.88 -6.21
CA PRO A 58 -10.50 1.62 -7.47
C PRO A 58 -10.71 0.13 -7.74
N ASN A 59 -10.26 -0.77 -6.85
CA ASN A 59 -10.32 -2.22 -7.08
C ASN A 59 -11.60 -2.84 -6.51
N GLU A 60 -11.95 -4.02 -7.04
CA GLU A 60 -13.05 -4.84 -6.55
C GLU A 60 -12.74 -5.55 -5.22
N THR A 61 -11.47 -5.55 -4.79
CA THR A 61 -11.01 -6.20 -3.57
C THR A 61 -10.88 -5.19 -2.44
N GLU A 62 -11.45 -5.54 -1.29
CA GLU A 62 -11.29 -4.78 -0.06
C GLU A 62 -9.85 -4.85 0.47
N ILE A 63 -9.41 -3.77 1.14
CA ILE A 63 -8.05 -3.61 1.66
C ILE A 63 -8.10 -3.42 3.16
N ASN A 64 -7.60 -4.42 3.89
CA ASN A 64 -7.41 -4.35 5.33
C ASN A 64 -6.00 -3.84 5.65
N TYR A 65 -5.90 -2.85 6.53
CA TYR A 65 -4.63 -2.31 6.99
C TYR A 65 -4.56 -2.32 8.53
N THR A 66 -3.35 -2.45 9.06
CA THR A 66 -3.10 -2.51 10.51
C THR A 66 -2.09 -1.46 11.00
N GLY A 67 -1.64 -0.61 10.08
CA GLY A 67 -0.78 0.52 10.34
C GLY A 67 -0.56 1.31 9.04
N VAL A 68 -0.05 2.52 9.18
CA VAL A 68 0.24 3.44 8.08
C VAL A 68 1.59 4.10 8.36
N ALA A 69 2.45 4.15 7.35
CA ALA A 69 3.64 5.00 7.34
C ALA A 69 3.45 6.09 6.28
N LEU A 70 3.84 7.32 6.61
CA LEU A 70 3.69 8.47 5.73
C LEU A 70 5.01 9.23 5.68
N ASP A 71 5.47 9.48 4.47
CA ASP A 71 6.51 10.45 4.16
C ASP A 71 5.86 11.61 3.42
N LEU A 72 6.02 12.83 3.94
CA LEU A 72 5.51 14.04 3.33
C LEU A 72 6.63 14.76 2.61
N ASP A 73 6.60 14.70 1.28
CA ASP A 73 7.56 15.39 0.42
C ASP A 73 6.96 16.68 -0.15
N VAL A 74 7.74 17.76 -0.13
CA VAL A 74 7.40 19.04 -0.79
C VAL A 74 8.54 19.41 -1.71
N ASN A 75 8.23 19.60 -3.01
CA ASN A 75 9.22 19.88 -4.05
C ASN A 75 10.37 18.85 -4.10
N GLY A 76 10.07 17.58 -3.83
CA GLY A 76 11.06 16.49 -3.82
C GLY A 76 11.98 16.48 -2.60
N LYS A 77 11.64 17.22 -1.54
CA LYS A 77 12.36 17.20 -0.27
C LYS A 77 11.44 16.69 0.84
N LEU A 78 11.93 15.72 1.61
CA LEU A 78 11.26 15.23 2.81
C LEU A 78 11.09 16.36 3.82
N LEU A 79 9.83 16.66 4.12
CA LEU A 79 9.42 17.69 5.07
C LEU A 79 9.15 17.09 6.45
N ALA A 80 8.43 15.96 6.50
CA ALA A 80 8.04 15.28 7.74
C ALA A 80 7.78 13.80 7.46
N SER A 81 7.91 12.96 8.48
CA SER A 81 7.50 11.56 8.40
C SER A 81 6.77 11.11 9.66
N GLY A 82 6.04 10.01 9.55
CA GLY A 82 5.24 9.53 10.66
C GLY A 82 4.70 8.12 10.46
N VAL A 83 4.30 7.53 11.58
CA VAL A 83 3.67 6.22 11.62
C VAL A 83 2.42 6.26 12.48
N SER A 84 1.42 5.49 12.10
CA SER A 84 0.17 5.32 12.81
C SER A 84 -0.15 3.84 12.95
N ASN A 85 -0.56 3.40 14.13
CA ASN A 85 -1.01 2.04 14.40
C ASN A 85 -2.52 1.84 14.12
N GLN A 86 -3.14 2.81 13.44
CA GLN A 86 -4.53 2.73 13.02
C GLN A 86 -4.77 1.48 12.19
N LYS A 87 -5.90 0.85 12.47
CA LYS A 87 -6.39 -0.32 11.74
C LYS A 87 -7.73 0.02 11.14
N GLY A 88 -8.02 -0.57 9.99
CA GLY A 88 -9.28 -0.37 9.33
C GLY A 88 -9.28 -1.01 7.96
N THR A 89 -10.28 -0.61 7.19
CA THR A 89 -10.57 -1.26 5.93
C THR A 89 -11.04 -0.26 4.90
N VAL A 90 -10.52 -0.36 3.69
CA VAL A 90 -11.01 0.38 2.52
C VAL A 90 -11.78 -0.61 1.64
N GLY A 91 -13.10 -0.44 1.59
CA GLY A 91 -13.99 -1.30 0.82
C GLY A 91 -13.68 -1.26 -0.69
N ARG A 92 -14.30 -2.17 -1.44
CA ARG A 92 -14.24 -2.18 -2.91
C ARG A 92 -14.84 -0.88 -3.47
N PHE A 93 -14.23 -0.32 -4.52
CA PHE A 93 -14.73 0.89 -5.19
C PHE A 93 -15.17 2.00 -4.22
N SER A 94 -14.37 2.22 -3.17
CA SER A 94 -14.72 3.12 -2.08
C SER A 94 -13.54 3.98 -1.66
N GLU A 95 -13.80 4.93 -0.77
CA GLU A 95 -12.78 5.79 -0.20
C GLU A 95 -12.83 5.77 1.33
N ALA A 96 -11.66 5.99 1.94
CA ALA A 96 -11.51 6.14 3.37
C ALA A 96 -10.67 7.38 3.69
N VAL A 97 -10.95 8.00 4.83
CA VAL A 97 -10.16 9.12 5.36
C VAL A 97 -9.32 8.62 6.53
N LEU A 98 -8.02 8.88 6.47
CA LEU A 98 -7.02 8.47 7.46
C LEU A 98 -6.32 9.70 8.01
N VAL A 99 -5.96 9.68 9.29
CA VAL A 99 -5.20 10.78 9.90
C VAL A 99 -3.90 10.20 10.44
N VAL A 100 -2.78 10.69 9.91
CA VAL A 100 -1.44 10.24 10.29
C VAL A 100 -0.71 11.40 10.98
N PRO A 101 -0.28 11.24 12.24
CA PRO A 101 0.57 12.22 12.89
C PRO A 101 1.98 12.14 12.30
N VAL A 102 2.55 13.30 11.99
CA VAL A 102 3.93 13.44 11.48
C VAL A 102 4.70 14.46 12.31
N SER A 103 6.02 14.34 12.30
CA SER A 103 6.98 15.22 12.97
C SER A 103 8.19 15.53 12.09
#